data_AF-A0A933BXS5-F1
#
_entry.id   AF-A0A933BXS5-F1
#
_cell.length_a   1.000
_cell.length_b   1.000
_cell.length_c   1.000
_cell.angle_alpha   90.00
_cell.angle_beta   90.00
_cell.angle_gamma   90.00
#
_symmetry.space_group_name_H-M   'P 1'
#
loop_
_entity.id
_entity.type
_entity.pdbx_description
1 polymer ?
#
loop_
_entity_poly.entity_id
_entity_poly.type
_entity_poly.pdbx_seq_one_letter_code
_entity_poly.pdbx_strand_id
1 'polypeptide(L)' 'MNVYMTYCAALDQQVHVTWTELPLQDGQATIPDPEPICLEVGLRCTGAFCPLFGLPAAVMEQRLLRSGLEPAH' A
#
# COMPACT_ATOMS: atom_id res chain seq x y z
N MET A 1 1.15 -11.45 -7.17
CA MET A 1 0.62 -10.16 -6.73
C MET A 1 -0.83 -9.99 -7.17
N ASN A 2 -1.77 -9.85 -6.23
CA ASN A 2 -3.17 -9.56 -6.53
C ASN A 2 -3.49 -8.09 -6.18
N VAL A 3 -3.98 -7.33 -7.15
CA VAL A 3 -4.45 -5.94 -6.95
C VAL A 3 -5.96 -5.97 -6.79
N TYR A 4 -6.46 -5.24 -5.80
CA TYR A 4 -7.88 -5.11 -5.49
C TYR A 4 -8.28 -3.64 -5.53
N MET A 5 -9.53 -3.36 -5.90
CA MET A 5 -10.07 -2.00 -5.87
C MET A 5 -10.85 -1.76 -4.58
N THR A 6 -10.67 -0.61 -3.97
CA THR A 6 -11.46 -0.16 -2.80
C THR A 6 -11.73 1.34 -2.90
N TYR A 7 -12.69 1.87 -2.15
CA TYR A 7 -13.02 3.29 -2.20
C TYR A 7 -12.25 4.08 -1.13
N CYS A 8 -11.50 5.09 -1.55
CA CYS A 8 -10.76 5.99 -0.66
C CYS A 8 -11.57 7.27 -0.40
N ALA A 9 -12.04 7.44 0.83
CA ALA A 9 -12.80 8.63 1.22
C ALA A 9 -12.00 9.95 1.13
N ALA A 10 -10.67 9.90 1.24
CA ALA A 10 -9.83 11.11 1.11
C ALA A 10 -9.69 11.58 -0.34
N LEU A 11 -9.78 10.67 -1.31
CA LEU A 11 -9.69 10.96 -2.74
C LEU A 11 -11.05 10.97 -3.44
N ASP A 12 -12.12 10.63 -2.72
CA ASP A 12 -13.49 10.47 -3.21
C ASP A 12 -13.58 9.60 -4.49
N GLN A 13 -12.83 8.50 -4.53
CA GLN A 13 -12.77 7.63 -5.71
C GLN A 13 -12.31 6.21 -5.37
N GLN A 14 -12.44 5.30 -6.35
CA GLN A 14 -11.82 3.98 -6.27
C GLN A 14 -10.30 4.08 -6.45
N VAL A 15 -9.57 3.34 -5.62
CA VAL A 15 -8.11 3.25 -5.59
C VAL A 15 -7.68 1.79 -5.65
N HIS A 16 -6.47 1.56 -6.15
CA HIS A 16 -5.86 0.25 -6.25
C HIS A 16 -5.01 -0.04 -5.02
N VAL A 17 -5.27 -1.18 -4.41
CA VAL A 17 -4.54 -1.65 -3.24
C VAL A 17 -3.98 -3.04 -3.49
N THR A 18 -2.78 -3.28 -2.99
CA THR A 18 -2.13 -4.60 -2.99
C THR A 18 -1.53 -4.85 -1.62
N TRP A 19 -1.21 -6.11 -1.34
CA TRP A 19 -0.48 -6.52 -0.15
C TRP A 19 0.89 -7.04 -0.57
N THR A 20 1.93 -6.76 0.21
CA THR A 20 3.25 -7.36 -0.02
C THR A 20 3.15 -8.87 0.12
N GLU A 21 3.55 -9.61 -0.91
CA GLU A 21 3.60 -11.07 -0.82
C GLU A 21 4.76 -11.47 0.10
N LEU A 22 4.47 -12.35 1.06
CA LEU A 22 5.51 -12.95 1.89
C LEU A 22 6.32 -13.88 1.00
N PRO A 23 7.67 -13.86 1.04
CA PRO A 23 8.41 -14.96 0.48
C PRO A 23 8.04 -16.21 1.31
N LEU A 24 7.47 -17.22 0.64
CA LEU A 24 7.34 -18.58 1.16
C LEU A 24 8.76 -19.15 1.33
N GLN A 25 9.44 -18.82 2.42
CA GLN A 25 10.71 -19.46 2.77
C GLN A 25 10.47 -20.46 3.90
N ASP A 26 10.63 -21.74 3.57
CA ASP A 26 10.83 -22.84 4.50
C ASP A 26 12.14 -22.62 5.28
N GLY A 27 12.06 -21.83 6.33
CA GLY A 27 13.22 -21.52 7.15
C GLY A 27 12.86 -20.42 8.14
N GLN A 28 13.27 -20.61 9.39
CA GLN A 28 13.02 -19.70 10.51
C GLN A 28 13.68 -18.32 10.29
N ALA A 29 13.16 -17.54 9.35
CA ALA A 29 13.37 -16.11 9.23
C ALA A 29 12.09 -15.43 9.71
N THR A 30 12.22 -14.34 10.46
CA THR A 30 11.06 -13.52 10.86
C THR A 30 10.38 -13.03 9.59
N ILE A 31 9.30 -13.70 9.18
CA ILE A 31 8.52 -13.31 8.02
C ILE A 31 7.83 -12.00 8.40
N PRO A 32 8.14 -10.86 7.77
CA PRO A 32 7.44 -9.62 8.06
C PRO A 32 5.96 -9.80 7.72
N ASP A 33 5.02 -9.25 8.50
CA ASP A 33 3.60 -9.37 8.17
C ASP A 33 3.28 -8.74 6.81
N PRO A 34 2.25 -9.24 6.07
CA PRO A 34 1.80 -8.62 4.83
C PRO A 34 1.43 -7.15 5.08
N GLU A 35 2.11 -6.24 4.39
CA GLU A 35 1.86 -4.81 4.49
C GLU A 35 0.94 -4.34 3.35
N PRO A 36 -0.11 -3.54 3.65
CA PRO A 36 -0.93 -2.96 2.60
C PRO A 36 -0.20 -1.82 1.91
N ILE A 37 -0.41 -1.73 0.60
CA ILE A 37 0.12 -0.72 -0.32
C ILE A 37 -1.04 -0.12 -1.11
N CYS A 38 -1.15 1.21 -1.11
CA CYS A 38 -2.04 1.99 -1.97
C CYS A 38 -1.23 2.52 -3.15
N LEU A 39 -1.66 2.26 -4.39
CA LEU A 39 -0.92 2.67 -5.58
C LEU A 39 -1.12 4.15 -5.92
N GLU A 40 -2.17 4.78 -5.39
CA GLU A 40 -2.49 6.20 -5.59
C GLU A 40 -1.89 7.10 -4.49
N VAL A 41 -1.05 6.56 -3.59
CA VAL A 41 -0.34 7.37 -2.60
C VAL A 41 0.66 8.33 -3.30
N GLY A 42 0.75 9.58 -2.83
CA GLY A 42 1.62 10.61 -3.40
C GLY A 42 0.83 11.73 -4.07
N LEU A 43 1.06 11.96 -5.37
CA LEU A 43 0.57 13.12 -6.14
C LEU A 43 -0.92 13.45 -5.96
N ARG A 44 -1.76 12.45 -5.75
CA ARG A 44 -3.21 12.62 -5.59
C ARG A 44 -3.62 12.61 -4.12
N CYS A 45 -2.94 11.84 -3.27
CA CYS A 45 -3.24 11.66 -1.86
C CYS A 45 -2.40 12.57 -0.96
N THR A 46 -2.91 13.76 -0.65
CA THR A 46 -2.22 14.76 0.18
C THR A 46 -2.60 14.71 1.66
N GLY A 47 -3.37 13.71 2.08
CA GLY A 47 -3.80 13.56 3.48
C GLY A 47 -2.62 13.18 4.39
N ALA A 48 -2.63 13.65 5.63
CA ALA A 48 -1.62 13.24 6.61
C ALA A 48 -1.73 11.75 6.97
N PHE A 49 -2.95 11.20 6.90
CA PHE A 49 -3.27 9.81 7.17
C PHE A 49 -4.11 9.20 6.04
N CYS A 50 -3.83 7.96 5.70
CA CYS A 50 -4.64 7.15 4.81
C CYS A 50 -5.85 6.59 5.58
N PRO A 51 -7.10 6.96 5.23
CA PRO A 51 -8.28 6.49 5.95
C PRO A 51 -8.56 4.99 5.76
N LEU A 52 -8.02 4.39 4.69
CA LEU A 52 -8.18 2.96 4.40
C LEU A 52 -7.40 2.06 5.38
N PHE A 53 -6.23 2.51 5.81
CA PHE A 53 -5.31 1.68 6.58
C PHE A 53 -4.97 2.26 7.94
N GLY A 54 -5.39 3.49 8.24
CA GLY A 54 -5.07 4.18 9.49
C GLY A 54 -3.58 4.51 9.64
N LEU A 55 -2.86 4.63 8.53
CA LEU A 55 -1.40 4.83 8.52
C LEU A 55 -1.03 6.22 7.98
N PRO A 56 0.09 6.81 8.44
CA PRO A 56 0.60 8.04 7.87
C PRO A 56 0.89 7.90 6.37
N ALA A 57 0.65 8.95 5.58
CA ALA A 57 0.92 8.92 4.13
C ALA A 57 2.38 8.57 3.81
N ALA A 58 3.34 9.14 4.57
CA ALA A 58 4.76 8.81 4.42
C ALA A 58 5.08 7.32 4.61
N VAL A 59 4.37 6.62 5.50
CA VAL A 59 4.54 5.16 5.67
C VAL A 59 4.06 4.41 4.42
N MET A 60 2.94 4.85 3.85
CA MET A 60 2.39 4.26 2.64
C MET A 60 3.29 4.52 1.41
N GLU A 61 3.84 5.74 1.28
CA GLU A 61 4.83 6.08 0.24
C GLU A 61 6.10 5.23 0.36
N GLN A 62 6.61 5.06 1.58
CA GLN A 62 7.77 4.19 1.82
C GLN A 62 7.49 2.74 1.44
N ARG A 63 6.29 2.24 1.70
CA ARG A 63 5.90 0.88 1.28
C ARG A 63 5.83 0.74 -0.23
N LEU A 64 5.23 1.71 -0.92
CA LEU A 64 5.21 1.74 -2.37
C LEU A 64 6.65 1.71 -2.93
N LEU A 65 7.52 2.59 -2.44
CA LEU A 65 8.93 2.63 -2.83
C LEU A 65 9.67 1.31 -2.57
N ARG A 66 9.51 0.72 -1.38
CA ARG A 66 10.16 -0.56 -1.01
C ARG A 66 9.65 -1.74 -1.84
N SER A 67 8.39 -1.71 -2.26
CA SER A 67 7.79 -2.77 -3.07
C SER A 67 8.29 -2.80 -4.52
N GLY A 68 8.93 -1.72 -4.99
CA GLY A 68 9.37 -1.59 -6.38
C GLY A 68 8.22 -1.47 -7.39
N LEU A 69 7.00 -1.20 -6.90
CA LEU A 69 5.82 -0.98 -7.74
C LEU A 69 5.75 0.47 -8.19
N GLU A 70 5.13 0.69 -9.35
CA GLU A 70 4.83 2.03 -9.85
C GLU A 70 3.50 2.54 -9.30
N PRO A 71 3.37 3.87 -9.05
CA PRO A 71 2.11 4.47 -8.69
C PRO A 71 1.05 4.29 -9.79
N ALA A 72 -0.22 4.17 -9.41
CA ALA A 72 -1.32 4.22 -10.35
C ALA A 72 -1.55 5.67 -10.82
N HIS A 73 -1.58 5.88 -12.13
CA HIS A 73 -1.79 7.17 -12.78
C HIS A 73 -3.27 7.60 -12.79
#